data_AF-A0A1B6BJZ1-F1
#
_entry.id   AF-A0A1B6BJZ1-F1
#
_cell.length_a   1.000
_cell.length_b   1.000
_cell.length_c   1.000
_cell.angle_alpha   90.00
_cell.angle_beta   90.00
_cell.angle_gamma   90.00
#
_symmetry.space_group_name_H-M   'P 1'
#
loop_
_entity.id
_entity.type
_entity.pdbx_description
1 polymer ?
#
loop_
_entity_poly.entity_id
_entity_poly.type
_entity_poly.pdbx_seq_one_letter_code
_entity_poly.pdbx_strand_id
1 'polypeptide(L)'
;MSTLLTQISWSNHLAILSSSKSDEKRKFYIRLSIKERYSARALQRQLDSGYFERYMLSTEKLEPQTRKFSENEFLSRSLSPTLVSEYTLKLIDKKLLRQKLHELTKMTDLNLIDSEGYND
;
A
#
# COMPACT_ATOMS: atom_id res chain seq x y z
N MET A 1 -1.17 4.14 -18.23
CA MET A 1 -0.57 3.80 -16.93
C MET A 1 0.95 3.74 -17.09
N SER A 2 1.67 4.81 -16.77
CA SER A 2 3.14 4.82 -16.81
C SER A 2 3.69 4.24 -15.50
N THR A 3 4.62 3.28 -15.56
CA THR A 3 5.19 2.62 -14.37
C THR A 3 6.01 3.62 -13.53
N LEU A 4 6.10 3.44 -12.21
CA LEU A 4 6.86 4.33 -11.31
C LEU A 4 8.30 4.57 -11.80
N LEU A 5 8.90 3.58 -12.48
CA LEU A 5 10.22 3.65 -13.08
C LEU A 5 10.37 4.73 -14.16
N THR A 6 9.26 5.16 -14.78
CA THR A 6 9.24 6.23 -15.80
C THR A 6 9.05 7.62 -15.18
N GLN A 7 8.64 7.70 -13.90
CA GLN A 7 8.39 8.98 -13.24
C GLN A 7 9.67 9.62 -12.69
N ILE A 8 10.72 8.83 -12.50
CA ILE A 8 12.04 9.30 -12.04
C ILE A 8 13.15 8.65 -12.87
N SER A 9 14.20 9.42 -13.17
CA SER A 9 15.31 8.93 -13.98
C SER A 9 16.09 7.82 -13.26
N TRP A 10 16.62 6.87 -14.02
CA TRP A 10 17.42 5.77 -13.48
C TRP A 10 18.62 6.25 -12.67
N SER A 11 19.26 7.34 -13.09
CA SER A 11 20.36 7.98 -12.36
C SER A 11 19.93 8.47 -10.97
N ASN A 12 18.73 9.05 -10.85
CA ASN A 12 18.19 9.50 -9.56
C ASN A 12 17.88 8.30 -8.66
N HIS A 13 17.29 7.25 -9.23
CA HIS A 13 17.04 6.00 -8.51
C HIS A 13 18.33 5.40 -7.93
N LEU A 14 19.38 5.27 -8.74
CA LEU A 14 20.66 4.73 -8.30
C LEU A 14 21.32 5.60 -7.22
N ALA A 15 21.26 6.93 -7.34
CA ALA A 15 21.80 7.84 -6.32
C ALA A 15 21.10 7.71 -4.96
N ILE A 16 19.78 7.50 -4.96
CA ILE A 16 19.00 7.28 -3.73
C ILE A 16 19.36 5.92 -3.11
N LEU A 17 19.50 4.89 -3.94
CA LEU A 17 19.84 3.54 -3.48
C LEU A 17 21.27 3.46 -2.92
N SER A 18 22.23 4.16 -3.54
CA SER A 18 23.64 4.14 -3.12
C SER A 18 23.91 5.00 -1.88
N SER A 19 23.22 6.13 -1.71
CA SER A 19 23.47 7.08 -0.62
C SER A 19 22.89 6.66 0.74
N SER A 20 21.99 5.68 0.80
CA SER A 20 21.29 5.34 2.05
C SER A 20 20.94 3.87 2.18
N LYS A 21 21.09 3.32 3.40
CA LYS A 21 20.69 1.95 3.77
C LYS A 21 19.26 1.87 4.32
N SER A 22 18.72 2.97 4.84
CA SER A 22 17.37 3.04 5.42
C SER A 22 16.29 3.14 4.35
N ASP A 23 15.25 2.31 4.46
CA ASP A 23 14.11 2.28 3.54
C ASP A 23 13.28 3.58 3.58
N GLU A 24 13.20 4.22 4.75
CA GLU A 24 12.43 5.44 4.96
C GLU A 24 13.04 6.62 4.20
N LYS A 25 14.37 6.79 4.32
CA LYS A 25 15.12 7.82 3.59
C LYS A 25 14.95 7.65 2.08
N ARG A 26 14.99 6.40 1.58
CA ARG A 26 14.77 6.11 0.15
C ARG A 26 13.37 6.51 -0.29
N LYS A 27 12.33 6.08 0.44
CA LYS A 27 10.93 6.43 0.14
C LYS A 27 10.69 7.93 0.18
N PHE A 28 11.31 8.64 1.12
CA PHE A 28 11.23 10.08 1.23
C PHE A 28 11.77 10.77 -0.04
N TYR A 29 13.01 10.46 -0.43
CA TYR A 29 13.61 11.09 -1.61
C TYR A 29 12.91 10.69 -2.91
N ILE A 30 12.39 9.46 -3.04
CA ILE A 30 11.60 9.05 -4.21
C ILE A 30 10.35 9.93 -4.33
N ARG A 31 9.59 10.09 -3.24
CA ARG A 31 8.38 10.94 -3.23
C ARG A 31 8.72 12.39 -3.54
N LEU A 32 9.81 12.89 -2.95
CA LEU A 32 10.25 14.27 -3.14
C LEU A 32 10.72 14.51 -4.59
N SER A 33 11.45 13.58 -5.21
CA SER A 33 11.87 13.65 -6.60
C SER A 33 10.69 13.67 -7.58
N ILE A 34 9.61 12.94 -7.28
CA ILE A 34 8.39 12.96 -8.09
C ILE A 34 7.69 14.32 -7.95
N LYS A 35 7.60 14.85 -6.72
CA LYS A 35 6.91 16.10 -6.41
C LYS A 35 7.61 17.33 -7.02
N GLU A 36 8.91 17.46 -6.78
CA GLU A 36 9.70 18.64 -7.15
C GLU A 36 10.42 18.48 -8.49
N ARG A 37 10.27 17.33 -9.17
CA ARG A 37 10.92 17.01 -10.46
C ARG A 37 12.44 17.27 -10.44
N TYR A 38 13.12 16.79 -9.41
CA TYR A 38 14.55 17.03 -9.25
C TYR A 38 15.39 16.48 -10.40
N SER A 39 16.35 17.30 -10.84
CA SER A 39 17.47 16.83 -11.65
C SER A 39 18.46 16.02 -10.81
N ALA A 40 19.26 15.17 -11.45
CA ALA A 40 20.25 14.33 -10.77
C ALA A 40 21.21 15.12 -9.87
N ARG A 41 21.66 16.29 -10.34
CA ARG A 41 22.57 17.16 -9.57
C ARG A 41 21.87 17.80 -8.36
N ALA A 42 20.62 18.22 -8.51
CA ALA A 42 19.86 18.80 -7.41
C ALA A 42 19.59 17.76 -6.31
N LEU A 43 19.19 16.56 -6.71
CA LEU A 43 18.96 15.45 -5.79
C LEU A 43 20.25 15.06 -5.04
N GLN A 44 21.38 14.94 -5.75
CA GLN A 44 22.66 14.64 -5.13
C GLN A 44 23.05 15.69 -4.08
N ARG A 45 22.91 16.98 -4.39
CA ARG A 45 23.15 18.06 -3.40
C ARG A 45 22.26 17.94 -2.17
N GLN A 46 20.99 17.57 -2.33
CA GLN A 46 20.08 17.38 -1.21
C GLN A 46 20.45 16.17 -0.35
N LEU A 47 20.94 15.10 -0.98
CA LEU A 47 21.49 13.93 -0.30
C LEU A 47 22.75 14.28 0.50
N ASP A 48 23.71 14.95 -0.14
CA ASP A 48 24.98 15.33 0.47
C ASP A 48 24.78 16.34 1.61
N SER A 49 23.80 17.25 1.46
CA SER A 49 23.49 18.26 2.50
C SER A 49 22.75 17.69 3.70
N GLY A 50 22.35 16.41 3.69
CA GLY A 50 21.59 15.79 4.78
C GLY A 50 20.20 16.41 4.98
N TYR A 51 19.52 16.79 3.89
CA TYR A 51 18.19 17.44 3.96
C TYR A 51 17.16 16.60 4.73
N PHE A 52 17.21 15.28 4.57
CA PHE A 52 16.32 14.35 5.27
C PHE A 52 16.37 14.49 6.79
N GLU A 53 17.57 14.63 7.39
CA GLU A 53 17.70 14.74 8.85
C GLU A 53 17.06 16.04 9.35
N ARG A 54 17.32 17.16 8.66
CA ARG A 54 16.70 18.45 8.96
C ARG A 54 15.19 18.41 8.77
N TYR A 55 14.73 17.72 7.73
CA TYR A 55 13.32 17.53 7.46
C TYR A 55 12.65 16.69 8.55
N MET A 56 13.25 15.58 8.98
CA MET A 56 12.72 14.76 10.07
C MET A 56 12.65 15.55 11.38
N LEU A 57 13.71 16.25 11.76
CA LEU A 57 13.74 17.07 12.98
C LEU A 57 12.68 18.20 12.97
N SER A 58 12.33 18.70 11.78
CA SER A 58 11.27 19.72 11.64
C SER A 58 9.86 19.12 11.49
N THR A 59 9.74 17.88 11.02
CA THR A 59 8.46 17.20 10.80
C THR A 59 8.04 16.23 11.90
N GLU A 60 8.91 15.93 12.87
CA GLU A 60 8.59 15.19 14.11
C GLU A 60 7.42 15.83 14.89
N LYS A 61 7.01 17.05 14.55
CA LYS A 61 5.83 17.71 15.12
C LYS A 61 4.49 17.42 14.40
N LEU A 62 4.49 16.72 13.26
CA LEU A 62 3.25 16.42 12.53
C LEU A 62 3.25 14.98 12.05
N GLU A 63 2.89 14.08 12.97
CA GLU A 63 2.28 12.79 12.68
C GLU A 63 1.33 12.90 11.47
N PRO A 64 1.68 12.35 10.28
CA PRO A 64 0.65 11.95 9.35
C PRO A 64 0.08 10.68 9.95
N GLN A 65 -0.92 10.86 10.82
CA GLN A 65 -1.85 9.81 11.21
C GLN A 65 -2.10 8.97 9.97
N THR A 66 -1.63 7.74 10.00
CA THR A 66 -1.87 6.77 8.94
C THR A 66 -3.38 6.62 8.88
N ARG A 67 -4.05 7.42 8.04
CA ARG A 67 -5.45 7.21 7.73
C ARG A 67 -5.50 5.83 7.15
N LYS A 68 -5.98 4.87 7.96
CA LYS A 68 -6.29 3.54 7.51
C LYS A 68 -7.19 3.74 6.31
N PHE A 69 -6.67 3.48 5.11
CA PHE A 69 -7.44 3.53 3.88
C PHE A 69 -8.54 2.48 4.05
N SER A 70 -9.74 2.93 4.42
CA SER A 70 -10.90 2.06 4.39
C SER A 70 -11.24 1.87 2.91
N GLU A 71 -11.33 0.62 2.49
CA GLU A 71 -11.62 0.17 1.11
C GLU A 71 -12.85 0.89 0.49
N ASN A 72 -13.72 1.42 1.35
CA ASN A 72 -14.92 2.17 1.00
C ASN A 72 -14.66 3.57 0.40
N GLU A 73 -13.53 4.22 0.68
CA GLU A 73 -13.27 5.58 0.20
C GLU A 73 -12.98 5.60 -1.31
N PHE A 74 -12.29 4.57 -1.82
CA PHE A 74 -11.98 4.46 -3.25
C PHE A 74 -13.23 4.22 -4.11
N LEU A 75 -14.19 3.46 -3.59
CA LEU A 75 -15.48 3.22 -4.25
C LEU A 75 -16.39 4.46 -4.17
N SER A 76 -16.34 5.21 -3.06
CA SER A 76 -17.14 6.43 -2.88
C SER A 76 -16.78 7.56 -3.86
N ARG A 77 -15.52 7.60 -4.30
CA ARG A 77 -15.03 8.65 -5.21
C ARG A 77 -15.24 8.32 -6.68
N SER A 78 -15.48 7.05 -7.01
CA SER A 78 -15.71 6.59 -8.38
C SER A 78 -17.18 6.31 -8.71
N LEU A 79 -18.05 6.19 -7.69
CA LEU A 79 -19.46 5.86 -7.87
C LEU A 79 -20.39 6.94 -7.28
N SER A 80 -21.54 7.16 -7.92
CA SER A 80 -22.57 8.11 -7.47
C SER A 80 -23.06 7.75 -6.05
N PRO A 81 -23.32 8.73 -5.16
CA PRO A 81 -23.77 8.49 -3.78
C PRO A 81 -24.99 7.56 -3.66
N THR A 82 -25.95 7.63 -4.59
CA THR A 82 -27.12 6.73 -4.63
C THR A 82 -26.71 5.29 -4.92
N LEU A 83 -25.78 5.11 -5.84
CA LEU A 83 -25.25 3.80 -6.21
C LEU A 83 -24.42 3.21 -5.07
N VAL A 84 -23.60 4.03 -4.39
CA VAL A 84 -22.84 3.63 -3.19
C VAL A 84 -23.78 3.13 -2.09
N SER A 85 -24.89 3.82 -1.83
CA SER A 85 -25.90 3.40 -0.84
C SER A 85 -26.49 2.03 -1.17
N GLU A 86 -26.94 1.83 -2.41
CA GLU A 86 -27.42 0.54 -2.91
C GLU A 86 -26.40 -0.59 -2.75
N TYR A 87 -25.12 -0.32 -2.98
CA TYR A 87 -24.03 -1.29 -2.80
C TYR A 87 -23.80 -1.62 -1.32
N THR A 88 -23.80 -0.63 -0.42
CA THR A 88 -23.60 -0.86 1.02
C THR A 88 -24.73 -1.67 1.64
N LEU A 89 -25.98 -1.44 1.23
CA LEU A 89 -27.14 -2.17 1.75
C LEU A 89 -27.15 -3.65 1.33
N LYS A 90 -26.50 -3.98 0.21
CA LYS A 90 -26.42 -5.35 -0.32
C LYS A 90 -25.20 -6.12 0.20
N LEU A 91 -24.27 -5.46 0.89
CA LEU A 91 -23.05 -6.11 1.34
C LEU A 91 -23.33 -6.90 2.62
N ILE A 92 -23.29 -8.23 2.48
CA ILE A 92 -23.46 -9.17 3.59
C ILE A 92 -22.37 -8.94 4.65
N ASP A 93 -22.75 -8.98 5.94
CA ASP A 93 -21.83 -8.78 7.06
C ASP A 93 -20.62 -9.74 6.94
N LYS A 94 -19.41 -9.17 7.03
CA LYS A 94 -18.14 -9.88 7.01
C LYS A 94 -18.07 -10.99 8.06
N LYS A 95 -18.78 -10.86 9.18
CA LYS A 95 -18.91 -11.91 10.20
C LYS A 95 -19.60 -13.15 9.65
N LEU A 96 -20.71 -12.96 8.92
CA LEU A 96 -21.47 -14.04 8.32
C LEU A 96 -20.67 -14.75 7.24
N LEU A 97 -19.94 -14.00 6.40
CA LEU A 97 -19.05 -14.56 5.38
C LEU A 97 -17.95 -15.43 6.01
N ARG A 98 -17.33 -14.97 7.11
CA ARG A 98 -16.31 -15.74 7.84
C ARG A 98 -16.88 -17.03 8.43
N GLN A 99 -18.08 -16.97 8.99
CA GLN A 99 -18.76 -18.14 9.52
C GLN A 99 -19.04 -19.16 8.42
N LYS A 100 -19.56 -18.71 7.27
CA LYS A 100 -19.84 -19.58 6.12
C LYS A 100 -18.59 -20.18 5.50
N LEU A 101 -17.50 -19.42 5.43
CA LEU A 101 -16.22 -19.94 4.95
C LEU A 101 -15.70 -21.06 5.87
N HIS A 102 -15.76 -20.85 7.19
CA HIS A 102 -15.33 -21.86 8.16
C HIS A 102 -16.20 -23.14 8.11
N GLU A 103 -17.51 -22.99 7.91
CA GLU A 103 -18.44 -24.10 7.68
C GLU A 103 -18.03 -24.93 6.46
N LEU A 104 -17.72 -24.28 5.33
CA LEU A 104 -17.25 -24.95 4.12
C LEU A 104 -15.89 -25.65 4.32
N THR A 105 -14.94 -25.00 4.99
CA THR A 105 -13.66 -25.64 5.33
C THR A 105 -13.89 -26.92 6.13
N LYS A 106 -14.72 -26.84 7.17
CA LYS A 106 -15.06 -28.00 7.99
C LYS A 106 -15.76 -29.12 7.20
N MET A 107 -16.68 -28.77 6.30
CA MET A 107 -17.34 -29.76 5.43
C MET A 107 -16.35 -30.43 4.47
N THR A 108 -15.35 -29.69 3.98
CA THR A 108 -14.33 -30.22 3.08
C THR A 108 -13.41 -31.19 3.82
N ASP A 109 -13.02 -30.83 5.05
CA ASP A 109 -12.20 -31.68 5.93
C ASP A 109 -12.94 -32.97 6.31
N LEU A 110 -14.26 -32.91 6.52
CA LEU A 110 -15.08 -34.10 6.80
C LEU A 110 -15.22 -35.02 5.57
N ASN A 111 -15.44 -34.46 4.38
CA ASN A 111 -15.53 -35.25 3.15
C ASN A 111 -14.20 -35.89 2.72
N LEU A 112 -13.05 -35.34 3.15
CA LEU A 112 -11.74 -35.94 2.91
C LEU A 112 -11.49 -37.16 3.82
N ILE A 113 -12.08 -37.20 5.02
CA ILE A 113 -11.95 -38.32 5.95
C ILE A 113 -12.79 -39.52 5.48
N ASP A 114 -13.92 -39.27 4.81
CA ASP A 114 -14.80 -40.33 4.31
C ASP A 114 -14.27 -41.03 3.02
N SER A 115 -13.25 -40.46 2.35
CA SER A 115 -12.70 -40.99 1.09
C SER A 115 -11.42 -41.83 1.25
N GLU A 116 -10.75 -41.81 2.41
CA GLU A 116 -9.60 -42.69 2.69
C GLU A 116 -9.99 -44.05 3.34
N GLY A 117 -11.29 -44.29 3.54
CA GLY A 117 -11.82 -45.48 4.23
C GLY A 117 -12.45 -46.57 3.36
N TYR A 118 -12.15 -46.65 2.05
CA TYR A 118 -12.59 -47.77 1.21
C TYR A 118 -11.57 -48.10 0.12
N ASN A 119 -10.54 -48.85 0.49
CA ASN A 119 -9.84 -49.75 -0.42
C ASN A 119 -9.55 -51.04 0.37
N ASP A 120 -10.40 -52.04 0.11
CA ASP A 120 -10.13 -53.46 0.31
C ASP A 120 -9.27 -53.96 -0.86
#